data_AF-A0AAN4ZV67-F1
#
_entry.id   AF-A0AAN4ZV67-F1
#
_cell.length_a   1.000
_cell.length_b   1.000
_cell.length_c   1.000
_cell.angle_alpha   90.00
_cell.angle_beta   90.00
_cell.angle_gamma   90.00
#
_symmetry.space_group_name_H-M   'P 1'
#
loop_
_entity.id
_entity.type
_entity.pdbx_description
1 polymer ?
#
loop_
_entity_poly.entity_id
_entity_poly.type
_entity_poly.pdbx_seq_one_letter_code
_entity_poly.pdbx_strand_id
1 'polypeptide(L)'
;EEPKEEPLDDFQSMVPNNEVIPQCVLCEIHPKTPRGYTEHLKIHHKTTLLANGVYLTCSCGMRFNSGNDQKKHDKKCTGYEFALHKLDDVATPQCVLCEKRPKTPRGYVMHLTRDHKSTLKENGIYLMCACGTRYNSHYDYTKHDKKV
;
A
#
# COMPACT_ATOMS: atom_id res chain seq x y z
N GLU A 1 -45.83 -47.23 2.68
CA GLU A 1 -44.54 -47.14 1.97
C GLU A 1 -43.97 -45.78 2.27
N GLU A 2 -42.94 -45.72 3.11
CA GLU A 2 -42.26 -44.48 3.49
C GLU A 2 -41.10 -44.22 2.52
N PRO A 3 -40.93 -43.00 2.00
CA PRO A 3 -39.82 -42.67 1.11
C PRO A 3 -38.53 -42.57 1.91
N LYS A 4 -37.52 -43.33 1.49
CA LYS A 4 -36.16 -43.28 2.04
C LYS A 4 -35.48 -42.01 1.50
N GLU A 5 -35.14 -41.10 2.41
CA GLU A 5 -34.32 -39.93 2.09
C GLU A 5 -32.87 -40.38 1.85
N GLU A 6 -32.37 -40.14 0.64
CA GLU A 6 -30.98 -40.41 0.28
C GLU A 6 -30.09 -39.23 0.70
N PRO A 7 -28.84 -39.48 1.16
CA PRO A 7 -27.93 -38.43 1.61
C PRO A 7 -27.46 -37.58 0.43
N LEU A 8 -27.61 -36.26 0.53
CA LEU A 8 -27.03 -35.31 -0.41
C LEU A 8 -25.52 -35.24 -0.19
N ASP A 9 -24.77 -35.80 -1.13
CA ASP A 9 -23.31 -35.71 -1.22
C ASP A 9 -22.87 -34.24 -1.35
N ASP A 10 -22.07 -33.80 -0.38
CA ASP A 10 -21.52 -32.46 -0.24
C ASP A 10 -20.50 -32.21 -1.36
N PHE A 11 -20.98 -31.73 -2.51
CA PHE A 11 -20.15 -31.38 -3.66
C PHE A 11 -19.35 -30.10 -3.33
N GLN A 12 -18.22 -30.28 -2.63
CA GLN A 12 -17.24 -29.22 -2.41
C GLN A 12 -16.71 -28.74 -3.77
N SER A 13 -17.25 -27.61 -4.21
CA SER A 13 -16.82 -26.85 -5.37
C SER A 13 -15.34 -26.50 -5.24
N MET A 14 -14.49 -27.24 -5.97
CA MET A 14 -13.09 -26.86 -6.22
C MET A 14 -13.09 -25.64 -7.13
N VAL A 15 -13.22 -24.45 -6.54
CA VAL A 15 -12.97 -23.20 -7.25
C VAL A 15 -11.47 -23.19 -7.58
N PRO A 16 -11.06 -23.18 -8.87
CA PRO A 16 -9.66 -23.05 -9.20
C PRO A 16 -9.18 -21.69 -8.67
N ASN A 17 -8.21 -21.72 -7.74
CA ASN A 17 -7.46 -20.54 -7.33
C ASN A 17 -6.72 -20.01 -8.55
N ASN A 18 -7.36 -19.13 -9.30
CA ASN A 18 -6.73 -18.39 -10.36
C ASN A 18 -5.72 -17.44 -9.68
N GLU A 19 -4.48 -17.90 -9.50
CA GLU A 19 -3.39 -17.06 -9.03
C GLU A 19 -3.23 -15.89 -10.00
N VAL A 20 -3.81 -14.74 -9.65
CA VAL A 20 -3.71 -13.53 -10.47
C VAL A 20 -2.30 -12.98 -10.31
N ILE A 21 -1.39 -13.39 -11.20
CA ILE A 21 -0.05 -12.81 -11.27
C ILE A 21 -0.20 -11.35 -11.70
N PRO A 22 0.27 -10.37 -10.91
CA PRO A 22 0.07 -8.97 -11.23
C PRO A 22 0.88 -8.55 -12.45
N GLN A 23 0.21 -7.91 -13.39
CA GLN A 23 0.82 -7.27 -14.57
C GLN A 23 1.54 -5.98 -14.17
N CYS A 24 2.66 -5.69 -14.83
CA CYS A 24 3.35 -4.40 -14.70
C CYS A 24 2.42 -3.23 -15.09
N VAL A 25 2.45 -2.14 -14.32
CA VAL A 25 1.63 -0.94 -14.64
C VAL A 25 2.10 -0.15 -15.86
N LEU A 26 3.28 -0.46 -16.40
CA LEU A 26 3.88 0.25 -17.53
C LEU A 26 4.11 -0.63 -18.77
N CYS A 27 3.89 -1.94 -18.67
CA CYS A 27 4.05 -2.88 -19.80
C CYS A 27 3.28 -4.19 -19.58
N GLU A 28 3.41 -5.14 -20.50
CA GLU A 28 2.70 -6.44 -20.47
C GLU A 28 3.47 -7.56 -19.76
N ILE A 29 4.58 -7.24 -19.11
CA ILE A 29 5.35 -8.23 -18.33
C ILE A 29 4.60 -8.54 -17.02
N HIS A 30 4.60 -9.82 -16.64
CA HIS A 30 3.97 -10.36 -15.43
C HIS A 30 5.03 -10.94 -14.50
N PRO A 31 5.68 -10.12 -13.65
CA PRO A 31 6.69 -10.62 -12.73
C PRO A 31 6.10 -11.61 -11.73
N LYS A 32 6.71 -12.80 -11.60
CA LYS A 32 6.20 -13.89 -10.76
C LYS A 32 6.46 -13.71 -9.26
N THR A 33 7.30 -12.76 -8.88
CA THR A 33 7.63 -12.49 -7.48
C THR A 33 7.60 -10.99 -7.22
N PRO A 34 7.33 -10.55 -5.98
CA PRO A 34 7.31 -9.12 -5.68
C PRO A 34 8.71 -8.49 -5.88
N ARG A 35 9.77 -9.29 -5.74
CA ARG A 35 11.16 -8.85 -5.93
C ARG A 35 11.45 -8.67 -7.41
N GLY A 36 11.04 -9.64 -8.22
CA GLY A 36 11.07 -9.53 -9.67
C GLY A 36 10.31 -8.32 -10.15
N TYR A 37 9.17 -8.00 -9.53
CA TYR A 37 8.37 -6.83 -9.88
C TYR A 37 9.11 -5.51 -9.59
N THR A 38 9.67 -5.36 -8.39
CA THR A 38 10.44 -4.15 -8.03
C THR A 38 11.72 -3.99 -8.85
N GLU A 39 12.47 -5.07 -9.10
CA GLU A 39 13.64 -5.05 -9.97
C GLU A 39 13.29 -4.72 -11.42
N HIS A 40 12.18 -5.27 -11.93
CA HIS A 40 11.68 -4.98 -13.28
C HIS A 40 11.40 -3.48 -13.47
N LEU A 41 10.64 -2.85 -12.56
CA LEU A 41 10.38 -1.40 -12.60
C LEU A 41 11.67 -0.59 -12.58
N LYS A 42 12.63 -0.98 -11.75
CA LYS A 42 13.91 -0.27 -11.62
C LYS A 42 14.78 -0.40 -12.87
N ILE A 43 14.89 -1.59 -13.44
CA ILE A 43 15.81 -1.88 -14.55
C ILE A 43 15.23 -1.38 -15.87
N HIS A 44 13.97 -1.73 -16.17
CA HIS A 44 13.34 -1.48 -17.47
C HIS A 44 12.66 -0.11 -17.56
N HIS A 45 12.09 0.37 -16.45
CA HIS A 45 11.32 1.62 -16.45
C HIS A 45 11.98 2.75 -15.65
N LYS A 46 13.15 2.51 -15.04
CA LYS A 46 13.90 3.48 -14.21
C LYS A 46 13.04 4.17 -13.16
N THR A 47 12.09 3.42 -12.57
CA THR A 47 11.08 3.94 -11.65
C THR A 47 10.89 3.02 -10.44
N THR A 48 10.02 3.40 -9.51
CA THR A 48 9.72 2.66 -8.27
C THR A 48 8.22 2.45 -8.09
N LEU A 49 7.81 1.56 -7.18
CA LEU A 49 6.40 1.34 -6.85
C LEU A 49 5.70 2.65 -6.47
N LEU A 50 6.27 3.40 -5.52
CA LEU A 50 5.74 4.68 -5.04
C LEU A 50 5.63 5.73 -6.16
N ALA A 51 6.62 5.81 -7.05
CA ALA A 51 6.60 6.77 -8.15
C ALA A 51 5.47 6.50 -9.15
N ASN A 52 5.00 5.26 -9.25
CA ASN A 52 3.83 4.88 -10.06
C ASN A 52 2.53 4.83 -9.26
N GLY A 53 2.53 5.31 -8.01
CA GLY A 53 1.35 5.28 -7.16
C GLY A 53 0.85 3.85 -6.92
N VAL A 54 1.75 2.89 -6.73
CA VAL A 54 1.39 1.50 -6.41
C VAL A 54 2.20 0.98 -5.23
N TYR A 55 1.71 -0.09 -4.61
CA TYR A 55 2.43 -0.86 -3.58
C TYR A 55 2.12 -2.34 -3.72
N LEU A 56 2.99 -3.19 -3.19
CA LEU A 56 2.79 -4.64 -3.18
C LEU A 56 2.34 -5.09 -1.78
N THR A 57 1.51 -6.11 -1.71
CA THR A 57 1.14 -6.81 -0.47
C THR A 57 1.53 -8.27 -0.58
N CYS A 58 2.14 -8.82 0.46
CA CYS A 58 2.32 -10.27 0.60
C CYS A 58 1.00 -10.89 1.06
N SER A 59 0.78 -12.17 0.76
CA SER A 59 -0.35 -12.95 1.30
C SER A 59 -0.42 -12.95 2.84
N CYS A 60 0.70 -12.72 3.53
CA CYS A 60 0.73 -12.54 4.99
C CYS A 60 0.20 -11.18 5.47
N GLY A 61 -0.21 -10.28 4.55
CA GLY A 61 -0.73 -8.94 4.84
C GLY A 61 0.34 -7.84 4.96
N MET A 62 1.63 -8.16 4.86
CA MET A 62 2.70 -7.14 4.86
C MET A 62 2.68 -6.32 3.58
N ARG A 63 2.91 -5.01 3.71
CA ARG A 63 2.98 -4.06 2.58
C ARG A 63 4.42 -3.69 2.26
N PHE A 64 4.73 -3.58 0.98
CA PHE A 64 6.03 -3.15 0.47
C PHE A 64 5.86 -1.99 -0.51
N ASN A 65 6.61 -0.95 -0.25
CA ASN A 65 6.73 0.23 -1.10
C ASN A 65 8.16 0.36 -1.68
N SER A 66 9.11 -0.45 -1.19
CA SER A 66 10.49 -0.49 -1.63
C SER A 66 11.03 -1.93 -1.69
N GLY A 67 12.04 -2.16 -2.53
CA GLY A 67 12.73 -3.45 -2.60
C GLY A 67 13.53 -3.79 -1.33
N ASN A 68 13.92 -2.79 -0.53
CA ASN A 68 14.63 -3.01 0.74
C ASN A 68 13.70 -3.58 1.82
N ASP A 69 12.48 -3.06 1.92
CA ASP A 69 11.48 -3.57 2.87
C ASP A 69 11.11 -5.00 2.52
N GLN A 70 10.99 -5.27 1.23
CA GLN A 70 10.76 -6.60 0.74
C GLN A 70 11.93 -7.56 1.07
N LYS A 71 13.18 -7.17 0.83
CA LYS A 71 14.36 -7.99 1.16
C LYS A 71 14.44 -8.34 2.66
N LYS A 72 14.00 -7.44 3.54
CA LYS A 72 13.92 -7.70 4.98
C LYS A 72 12.82 -8.71 5.31
N HIS A 73 11.71 -8.65 4.57
CA HIS A 73 10.57 -9.54 4.73
C HIS A 73 10.80 -10.94 4.15
N ASP A 74 11.45 -11.07 2.99
CA ASP A 74 11.76 -12.35 2.33
C ASP A 74 12.54 -13.31 3.24
N LYS A 75 13.29 -12.78 4.22
CA LYS A 75 14.00 -13.60 5.22
C LYS A 75 13.07 -14.28 6.23
N LYS A 76 11.85 -13.76 6.39
CA LYS A 76 10.88 -14.15 7.43
C LYS A 76 9.63 -14.80 6.85
N CYS A 77 9.37 -14.62 5.56
CA CYS A 77 8.17 -15.11 4.91
C CYS A 77 8.57 -15.81 3.60
N THR A 78 8.08 -17.03 3.44
CA THR A 78 8.21 -17.80 2.20
C THR A 78 7.20 -17.36 1.13
N GLY A 79 6.42 -16.31 1.41
CA GLY A 79 5.31 -15.84 0.58
C GLY A 79 5.76 -15.44 -0.82
N TYR A 80 5.48 -16.32 -1.80
CA TYR A 80 5.64 -16.04 -3.22
C TYR A 80 4.44 -15.30 -3.79
N GLU A 81 3.28 -15.44 -3.15
CA GLU A 81 2.04 -14.80 -3.52
C GLU A 81 2.03 -13.33 -3.09
N PHE A 82 1.67 -12.46 -4.03
CA PHE A 82 1.58 -11.04 -3.77
C PHE A 82 0.52 -10.39 -4.64
N ALA A 83 -0.10 -9.35 -4.12
CA ALA A 83 -1.03 -8.52 -4.87
C ALA A 83 -0.43 -7.12 -5.09
N LEU A 84 -0.78 -6.54 -6.24
CA LEU A 84 -0.46 -5.17 -6.58
C LEU A 84 -1.69 -4.31 -6.25
N HIS A 85 -1.48 -3.28 -5.44
CA HIS A 85 -2.51 -2.30 -5.13
C HIS A 85 -2.08 -0.95 -5.66
N LYS A 86 -3.04 -0.17 -6.16
CA LYS A 86 -2.83 1.26 -6.32
C LYS A 86 -2.71 1.86 -4.92
N LEU A 87 -1.76 2.77 -4.72
CA LEU A 87 -1.99 3.87 -3.80
C LEU A 87 -3.20 4.59 -4.41
N ASP A 88 -4.42 4.13 -4.09
CA ASP A 88 -5.59 5.00 -4.20
C ASP A 88 -5.15 6.31 -3.59
N ASP A 89 -5.20 7.39 -4.38
CA ASP A 89 -4.72 8.74 -4.07
C ASP A 89 -4.73 8.86 -2.57
N VAL A 90 -3.56 8.76 -1.90
CA VAL A 90 -3.48 8.70 -0.44
C VAL A 90 -4.22 9.93 0.00
N ALA A 91 -5.49 9.73 0.36
CA ALA A 91 -6.45 10.81 0.35
C ALA A 91 -6.03 11.55 1.58
N THR A 92 -5.24 12.59 1.36
CA THR A 92 -4.76 13.41 2.43
C THR A 92 -6.02 13.86 3.13
N PRO A 93 -6.09 13.59 4.45
CA PRO A 93 -7.35 13.59 5.13
C PRO A 93 -8.01 14.95 4.91
N GLN A 94 -9.34 14.94 4.86
CA GLN A 94 -10.07 16.19 4.96
C GLN A 94 -9.61 16.91 6.23
N CYS A 95 -9.43 18.23 6.15
CA CYS A 95 -9.04 19.00 7.32
C CYS A 95 -10.04 18.77 8.45
N VAL A 96 -9.56 18.53 9.68
CA VAL A 96 -10.49 18.36 10.82
C VAL A 96 -11.19 19.66 11.20
N LEU A 97 -10.68 20.80 10.72
CA LEU A 97 -11.19 22.14 11.01
C LEU A 97 -11.98 22.74 9.83
N CYS A 98 -11.94 22.15 8.63
CA CYS A 98 -12.72 22.62 7.47
C CYS A 98 -12.86 21.56 6.37
N GLU A 99 -13.58 21.88 5.28
CA GLU A 99 -13.83 20.92 4.20
C GLU A 99 -12.71 20.81 3.15
N LYS A 100 -11.62 21.58 3.29
CA LYS A 100 -10.51 21.48 2.34
C LYS A 100 -9.86 20.09 2.42
N ARG A 101 -9.56 19.54 1.25
CA ARG A 101 -8.79 18.32 1.05
C ARG A 101 -7.48 18.68 0.36
N PRO A 102 -6.45 19.08 1.12
CA PRO A 102 -5.09 19.22 0.60
C PRO A 102 -4.72 17.94 -0.16
N LYS A 103 -3.90 18.02 -1.22
CA LYS A 103 -3.52 16.85 -2.03
C LYS A 103 -2.24 16.13 -1.56
N THR A 104 -1.52 16.73 -0.61
CA THR A 104 -0.25 16.20 -0.12
C THR A 104 -0.14 16.40 1.40
N PRO A 105 0.59 15.53 2.13
CA PRO A 105 0.80 15.68 3.57
C PRO A 105 1.42 17.04 3.91
N ARG A 106 2.37 17.51 3.10
CA ARG A 106 2.95 18.86 3.19
C ARG A 106 1.88 19.94 3.02
N GLY A 107 1.04 19.82 2.01
CA GLY A 107 -0.08 20.73 1.78
C GLY A 107 -1.03 20.77 2.97
N TYR A 108 -1.26 19.64 3.63
CA TYR A 108 -2.10 19.55 4.82
C TYR A 108 -1.52 20.32 6.01
N VAL A 109 -0.23 20.15 6.31
CA VAL A 109 0.41 20.92 7.39
C VAL A 109 0.43 22.41 7.08
N MET A 110 0.78 22.79 5.84
CA MET A 110 0.77 24.19 5.43
C MET A 110 -0.62 24.82 5.54
N HIS A 111 -1.66 24.07 5.19
CA HIS A 111 -3.05 24.50 5.32
C HIS A 111 -3.42 24.74 6.80
N LEU A 112 -3.13 23.80 7.70
CA LEU A 112 -3.37 23.99 9.14
C LEU A 112 -2.67 25.24 9.69
N THR A 113 -1.40 25.45 9.32
CA THR A 113 -0.63 26.59 9.81
C THR A 113 -1.13 27.93 9.24
N ARG A 114 -1.49 27.98 7.95
CA ARG A 114 -1.89 29.23 7.29
C ARG A 114 -3.34 29.61 7.54
N ASP A 115 -4.26 28.66 7.34
CA ASP A 115 -5.70 28.92 7.41
C ASP A 115 -6.24 28.83 8.84
N HIS A 116 -5.65 27.98 9.69
CA HIS A 116 -6.16 27.72 11.04
C HIS A 116 -5.22 28.15 12.17
N LYS A 117 -4.02 28.68 11.85
CA LYS A 117 -2.98 29.03 12.82
C LYS A 117 -2.70 27.93 13.83
N SER A 118 -2.80 26.67 13.39
CA SER A 118 -2.67 25.50 14.24
C SER A 118 -1.72 24.47 13.65
N THR A 119 -1.41 23.44 14.43
CA THR A 119 -0.47 22.37 14.11
C THR A 119 -1.12 20.99 14.20
N LEU A 120 -0.46 19.97 13.63
CA LEU A 120 -0.92 18.58 13.77
C LEU A 120 -1.08 18.18 15.25
N LYS A 121 -0.08 18.52 16.07
CA LYS A 121 -0.03 18.17 17.49
C LYS A 121 -1.17 18.77 18.30
N GLU A 122 -1.50 20.04 18.08
CA GLU A 122 -2.60 20.73 18.77
C GLU A 122 -3.96 20.11 18.45
N ASN A 123 -4.12 19.60 17.23
CA ASN A 123 -5.35 18.94 16.80
C ASN A 123 -5.36 17.43 17.10
N GLY A 124 -4.34 16.89 17.79
CA GLY A 124 -4.24 15.45 18.07
C GLY A 124 -4.04 14.58 16.83
N ILE A 125 -3.55 15.16 15.73
CA ILE A 125 -3.32 14.47 14.45
C ILE A 125 -1.83 14.16 14.29
N TYR A 126 -1.52 13.10 13.55
CA TYR A 126 -0.18 12.83 13.06
C TYR A 126 -0.23 12.42 11.58
N LEU A 127 0.83 12.72 10.84
CA LEU A 127 1.06 12.16 9.51
C LEU A 127 1.73 10.81 9.66
N MET A 128 1.37 9.85 8.82
CA MET A 128 2.02 8.54 8.76
C MET A 128 2.71 8.40 7.42
N CYS A 129 4.02 8.12 7.43
CA CYS A 129 4.74 7.71 6.22
C CYS A 129 4.33 6.27 5.88
N ALA A 130 4.44 5.91 4.59
CA ALA A 130 4.19 4.55 4.14
C ALA A 130 5.06 3.50 4.84
N CYS A 131 6.20 3.87 5.44
CA CYS A 131 7.02 3.00 6.28
C CYS A 131 6.45 2.76 7.70
N GLY A 132 5.30 3.34 8.04
CA GLY A 132 4.64 3.22 9.35
C GLY A 132 5.11 4.23 10.41
N THR A 133 6.13 5.05 10.10
CA THR A 133 6.62 6.08 11.02
C THR A 133 5.62 7.24 11.10
N ARG A 134 5.42 7.77 12.32
CA ARG A 134 4.48 8.85 12.62
C ARG A 134 5.23 10.17 12.82
N TYR A 135 4.63 11.28 12.36
CA TYR A 135 5.16 12.63 12.52
C TYR A 135 4.08 13.59 12.99
N ASN A 136 4.47 14.45 13.91
CA ASN A 136 3.66 15.53 14.45
C ASN A 136 4.08 16.91 13.88
N SER A 137 5.07 16.96 13.00
CA SER A 137 5.51 18.19 12.33
C SER A 137 5.91 17.96 10.87
N HIS A 138 5.81 19.02 10.07
CA HIS A 138 6.34 19.02 8.69
C HIS A 138 7.86 18.84 8.64
N TYR A 139 8.57 19.40 9.63
CA TYR A 139 10.03 19.30 9.70
C TYR A 139 10.48 17.85 9.86
N ASP A 140 9.83 17.10 10.77
CA ASP A 140 10.16 15.70 11.02
C ASP A 140 9.83 14.82 9.82
N TYR A 141 8.69 15.09 9.16
CA TYR A 141 8.33 14.42 7.91
C TYR A 141 9.38 14.66 6.82
N THR A 142 9.75 15.92 6.57
CA THR A 142 10.74 16.27 5.52
C THR A 142 12.11 15.69 5.82
N LYS A 143 12.52 15.67 7.09
CA LYS A 143 13.80 15.08 7.51
C LYS A 143 13.82 13.57 7.31
N HIS A 144 12.68 12.90 7.47
CA HIS A 144 12.55 11.48 7.20
C HIS A 144 12.51 11.18 5.71
N ASP A 145 11.73 11.93 4.94
CA ASP A 145 11.59 11.76 3.49
C ASP A 145 12.96 11.84 2.77
N LYS A 146 13.85 12.73 3.23
CA LYS A 146 15.24 12.81 2.72
C LYS A 146 16.14 11.62 3.06
N LYS A 147 15.72 10.73 3.96
CA LYS A 147 16.51 9.58 4.44
C LYS A 147 16.01 8.24 3.89
N VAL A 148 14.83 8.22 3.28
CA VAL A 148 14.20 7.03 2.67
C VAL A 148 14.44 7.06 1.17
#